data_AF-A0A536Q571-F1
#
_entry.id   AF-A0A536Q571-F1
#
_cell.length_a   1.000
_cell.length_b   1.000
_cell.length_c   1.000
_cell.angle_alpha   90.00
_cell.angle_beta   90.00
_cell.angle_gamma   90.00
#
_symmetry.space_group_name_H-M   'P 1'
#
loop_
_entity.id
_entity.type
_entity.pdbx_description
1 polymer ?
#
loop_
_entity_poly.entity_id
_entity_poly.type
_entity_poly.pdbx_seq_one_letter_code
_entity_poly.pdbx_strand_id
1 'polypeptide(L)'
;MIKVAVRMPAKLVDAGEFLADVRALEAAGAEMIGLDGDGSERWILMGAIAAVTDRIRLWVSDPEPAAILQRLSRGRVVGEPAGETWAEIPLPPDKSSWAATLDTHESAGATGVIVAWDPRLIDLLRNPEADDRGDLSMSTG
;
A
#
# COMPACT_ATOMS: atom_id res chain seq x y z
N MET A 1 -9.43 -9.98 7.54
CA MET A 1 -8.37 -8.98 7.35
C MET A 1 -8.40 -8.53 5.90
N ILE A 2 -8.98 -7.35 5.68
CA ILE A 2 -8.99 -6.65 4.40
C ILE A 2 -7.57 -6.27 3.94
N LYS A 3 -7.30 -6.33 2.64
CA LYS A 3 -6.00 -6.00 2.05
C LYS A 3 -5.81 -4.47 1.94
N VAL A 4 -4.57 -3.99 1.87
CA VAL A 4 -4.27 -2.56 1.70
C VAL A 4 -3.42 -2.32 0.46
N ALA A 5 -3.93 -1.50 -0.45
CA ALA A 5 -3.21 -0.99 -1.60
C ALA A 5 -2.83 0.48 -1.36
N VAL A 6 -1.66 0.88 -1.85
CA VAL A 6 -1.14 2.24 -1.69
C VAL A 6 -0.99 2.89 -3.05
N ARG A 7 -1.58 4.09 -3.19
CA ARG A 7 -1.38 4.95 -4.35
C ARG A 7 -0.26 5.94 -4.05
N MET A 8 0.86 5.81 -4.75
CA MET A 8 1.98 6.74 -4.62
C MET A 8 1.96 7.81 -5.72
N PRO A 9 2.44 9.03 -5.42
CA PRO A 9 2.64 10.03 -6.45
C PRO A 9 3.72 9.57 -7.42
N ALA A 10 3.50 9.70 -8.73
CA ALA A 10 4.53 9.47 -9.75
C ALA A 10 5.51 10.66 -9.87
N LYS A 11 5.98 11.17 -8.73
CA LYS A 11 6.94 12.28 -8.67
C LYS A 11 8.17 11.86 -7.89
N LEU A 12 9.31 11.84 -8.57
CA LEU A 12 10.61 11.51 -7.99
C LEU A 12 11.33 12.81 -7.61
N VAL A 13 11.23 13.22 -6.34
CA VAL A 13 12.03 14.35 -5.81
C VAL A 13 13.39 13.86 -5.33
N ASP A 14 13.37 12.81 -4.50
CA ASP A 14 14.55 12.07 -4.05
C ASP A 14 14.34 10.56 -4.32
N ALA A 15 15.27 9.95 -5.05
CA ALA A 15 15.16 8.54 -5.43
C ALA A 15 15.45 7.58 -4.27
N GLY A 16 16.35 7.96 -3.35
CA GLY A 16 16.67 7.15 -2.19
C GLY A 16 15.51 7.09 -1.21
N GLU A 17 14.89 8.24 -0.92
CA GLU A 17 13.70 8.33 -0.08
C GLU A 17 12.52 7.56 -0.69
N PHE A 18 12.21 7.82 -1.96
CA PHE A 18 11.10 7.15 -2.65
C PHE A 18 11.21 5.61 -2.61
N LEU A 19 12.41 5.06 -2.90
CA LEU A 19 12.61 3.61 -2.90
C LEU A 19 12.68 3.04 -1.47
N ALA A 20 13.11 3.83 -0.49
CA ALA A 20 13.07 3.44 0.92
C ALA A 20 11.62 3.34 1.41
N ASP A 21 10.75 4.30 1.05
CA ASP A 21 9.33 4.29 1.39
C ASP A 21 8.62 3.08 0.78
N VAL A 22 8.86 2.80 -0.50
CA VAL A 22 8.34 1.61 -1.19
C VAL A 22 8.72 0.31 -0.48
N ARG A 23 9.99 0.18 -0.06
CA ARG A 23 10.44 -0.99 0.72
C ARG A 23 9.82 -1.04 2.10
N ALA A 24 9.65 0.11 2.75
CA ALA A 24 9.02 0.19 4.06
C ALA A 24 7.53 -0.19 4.00
N LEU A 25 6.81 0.20 2.95
CA LEU A 25 5.44 -0.21 2.68
C LEU A 25 5.32 -1.73 2.47
N GLU A 26 6.19 -2.32 1.65
CA GLU A 26 6.21 -3.78 1.46
C GLU A 26 6.54 -4.52 2.77
N ALA A 27 7.49 -4.00 3.56
CA ALA A 27 7.83 -4.57 4.86
C ALA A 27 6.69 -4.41 5.88
N ALA A 28 5.92 -3.34 5.79
CA ALA A 28 4.75 -3.08 6.63
C ALA A 28 3.51 -3.90 6.24
N GLY A 29 3.54 -4.60 5.09
CA GLY A 29 2.46 -5.48 4.66
C GLY A 29 1.48 -4.86 3.67
N ALA A 30 1.85 -3.77 3.00
CA ALA A 30 1.10 -3.31 1.83
C ALA A 30 1.02 -4.43 0.78
N GLU A 31 -0.19 -4.71 0.31
CA GLU A 31 -0.47 -5.78 -0.64
C GLU A 31 -0.08 -5.37 -2.07
N MET A 32 -0.28 -4.09 -2.38
CA MET A 32 -0.22 -3.57 -3.74
C MET A 32 0.22 -2.11 -3.75
N ILE A 33 1.03 -1.72 -4.73
CA ILE A 33 1.38 -0.32 -5.01
C ILE A 33 0.97 0.03 -6.43
N GLY A 34 0.31 1.17 -6.59
CA GLY A 34 0.08 1.82 -7.88
C GLY A 34 0.63 3.25 -7.87
N LEU A 35 0.89 3.79 -9.06
CA LEU A 35 1.35 5.17 -9.23
C LEU A 35 0.27 6.04 -9.90
N ASP A 36 0.15 7.29 -9.46
CA ASP A 36 -0.69 8.30 -10.12
C ASP A 36 -0.13 8.70 -11.50
N GLY A 37 -0.97 9.29 -12.37
CA GLY A 37 -0.55 9.96 -13.62
C GLY A 37 -0.04 9.06 -14.76
N ASP A 38 -0.48 9.27 -16.00
CA ASP A 38 -0.36 8.34 -17.15
C ASP A 38 0.93 8.48 -18.00
N GLY A 39 1.92 9.25 -17.54
CA GLY A 39 3.15 9.54 -18.28
C GLY A 39 4.18 8.40 -18.34
N SER A 40 5.16 8.52 -19.23
CA SER A 40 6.24 7.53 -19.41
C SER A 40 7.14 7.36 -18.17
N GLU A 41 7.27 8.39 -17.34
CA GLU A 41 8.00 8.35 -16.08
C GLU A 41 7.45 7.31 -15.11
N ARG A 42 6.13 7.06 -15.14
CA ARG A 42 5.46 5.99 -14.38
C ARG A 42 6.17 4.66 -14.61
N TRP A 43 6.49 4.32 -15.85
CA TRP A 43 7.06 3.01 -16.19
C TRP A 43 8.49 2.84 -15.70
N ILE A 44 9.27 3.92 -15.71
CA ILE A 44 10.62 3.95 -15.13
C ILE A 44 10.53 3.69 -13.62
N LEU A 45 9.62 4.39 -12.93
CA LEU A 45 9.40 4.20 -11.49
C LEU A 45 8.87 2.80 -11.17
N MET A 46 7.91 2.28 -11.93
CA MET A 46 7.41 0.91 -11.75
C MET A 46 8.52 -0.14 -11.94
N GLY A 47 9.42 0.06 -12.90
CA GLY A 47 10.60 -0.78 -13.07
C GLY A 47 11.56 -0.72 -11.88
N ALA A 48 11.78 0.48 -11.32
CA ALA A 48 12.60 0.66 -10.12
C ALA A 48 11.96 -0.01 -8.89
N ILE A 49 10.66 0.19 -8.69
CA ILE A 49 9.87 -0.47 -7.63
C ILE A 49 9.98 -1.99 -7.79
N ALA A 50 9.78 -2.51 -8.99
CA ALA A 50 9.90 -3.95 -9.27
C ALA A 50 11.27 -4.52 -8.90
N ALA A 51 12.35 -3.75 -9.12
CA ALA A 51 13.71 -4.18 -8.82
C ALA A 51 14.07 -4.16 -7.33
N VAL A 52 13.37 -3.35 -6.52
CA VAL A 52 13.69 -3.17 -5.09
C VAL A 52 12.71 -3.86 -4.14
N THR A 53 11.67 -4.51 -4.69
CA THR A 53 10.62 -5.23 -3.96
C THR A 53 10.55 -6.69 -4.42
N ASP A 54 10.05 -7.58 -3.57
CA ASP A 54 10.02 -9.02 -3.86
C ASP A 54 8.62 -9.64 -3.85
N ARG A 55 7.65 -9.03 -3.17
CA ARG A 55 6.32 -9.59 -2.87
C ARG A 55 5.18 -8.69 -3.28
N ILE A 56 5.32 -7.38 -3.15
CA ILE A 56 4.21 -6.44 -3.35
C ILE A 56 3.69 -6.47 -4.79
N ARG A 57 2.36 -6.47 -4.97
CA ARG A 57 1.76 -6.43 -6.30
C ARG A 57 1.92 -5.04 -6.93
N LEU A 58 2.12 -5.00 -8.23
CA LEU A 58 2.34 -3.79 -9.01
C LEU A 58 1.08 -3.47 -9.81
N TRP A 59 0.30 -2.50 -9.33
CA TRP A 59 -0.96 -2.12 -9.95
C TRP A 59 -0.75 -1.19 -11.13
N VAL A 60 -1.27 -1.61 -12.27
CA VAL A 60 -1.13 -0.93 -13.54
C VAL A 60 -2.47 -0.93 -14.26
N SER A 61 -3.05 0.26 -14.48
CA SER A 61 -4.36 0.39 -15.14
C SER A 61 -4.32 0.14 -16.66
N ASP A 62 -3.15 0.22 -17.29
CA ASP A 62 -2.96 -0.03 -18.73
C ASP A 62 -1.69 -0.87 -18.95
N PRO A 63 -1.79 -2.17 -19.29
CA PRO A 63 -0.68 -3.10 -19.28
C PRO A 63 0.23 -3.03 -20.53
N GLU A 64 0.18 -2.01 -21.39
CA GLU A 64 0.90 -2.04 -22.68
C GLU A 64 2.45 -2.25 -22.58
N PRO A 65 3.21 -1.72 -21.61
CA PRO A 65 4.62 -2.12 -21.42
C PRO A 65 4.80 -3.28 -20.41
N ALA A 66 3.78 -4.12 -20.20
CA ALA A 66 3.79 -5.14 -19.16
C ALA A 66 4.82 -6.26 -19.40
N ALA A 67 5.29 -6.56 -20.61
CA ALA A 67 6.14 -7.74 -20.80
C ALA A 67 7.48 -7.65 -20.03
N ILE A 68 8.16 -6.51 -20.11
CA ILE A 68 9.42 -6.28 -19.38
C ILE A 68 9.13 -6.14 -17.88
N LEU A 69 8.13 -5.35 -17.51
CA LEU A 69 7.79 -5.13 -16.11
C LEU A 69 7.34 -6.43 -15.42
N GLN A 70 6.58 -7.28 -16.11
CA GLN A 70 6.17 -8.60 -15.65
C GLN A 70 7.39 -9.50 -15.41
N ARG A 71 8.40 -9.42 -16.28
CA ARG A 71 9.64 -10.18 -16.10
C ARG A 71 10.50 -9.62 -14.96
N LEU A 72 10.68 -8.30 -14.86
CA LEU A 72 11.41 -7.64 -13.77
C LEU A 72 10.78 -7.92 -12.41
N SER A 73 9.45 -7.84 -12.34
CA SER A 73 8.68 -8.08 -11.13
C SER A 73 8.44 -9.55 -10.83
N ARG A 74 8.92 -10.48 -11.68
CA ARG A 74 8.70 -11.93 -11.56
C ARG A 74 7.21 -12.31 -11.46
N GLY A 75 6.36 -11.61 -12.20
CA GLY A 75 4.95 -11.95 -12.33
C GLY A 75 3.98 -11.10 -11.49
N ARG A 76 4.46 -10.03 -10.83
CA ARG A 76 3.67 -9.27 -9.85
C ARG A 76 2.83 -8.14 -10.46
N VAL A 77 2.86 -7.91 -11.78
CA VAL A 77 2.02 -6.89 -12.40
C VAL A 77 0.57 -7.36 -12.40
N VAL A 78 -0.32 -6.51 -11.89
CA VAL A 78 -1.76 -6.75 -11.86
C VAL A 78 -2.49 -5.55 -12.47
N GLY A 79 -3.50 -5.86 -13.27
CA GLY A 79 -4.52 -4.89 -13.69
C GLY A 79 -5.54 -4.67 -12.56
N GLU A 80 -6.79 -4.39 -12.93
CA GLU A 80 -7.91 -4.53 -12.00
C GLU A 80 -8.06 -6.01 -11.61
N PRO A 81 -7.86 -6.38 -10.33
CA PRO A 81 -7.87 -7.78 -9.94
C PRO A 81 -9.28 -8.37 -10.05
N ALA A 82 -9.48 -9.31 -10.97
CA ALA A 82 -10.78 -9.95 -11.19
C ALA A 82 -11.28 -10.63 -9.90
N GLY A 83 -12.50 -10.30 -9.48
CA GLY A 83 -13.14 -10.86 -8.29
C GLY A 83 -12.71 -10.21 -6.97
N GLU A 84 -11.83 -9.20 -6.97
CA GLU A 84 -11.56 -8.37 -5.80
C GLU A 84 -12.37 -7.07 -5.87
N THR A 85 -12.97 -6.65 -4.75
CA THR A 85 -13.63 -5.34 -4.62
C THR A 85 -12.76 -4.42 -3.79
N TRP A 86 -12.31 -3.32 -4.39
CA TRP A 86 -11.43 -2.35 -3.75
C TRP A 86 -12.14 -1.02 -3.53
N ALA A 87 -12.04 -0.46 -2.32
CA ALA A 87 -12.62 0.83 -1.97
C ALA A 87 -11.53 1.88 -1.74
N GLU A 88 -11.61 3.02 -2.42
CA GLU A 88 -10.77 4.17 -2.10
C GLU A 88 -11.25 4.82 -0.81
N ILE A 89 -10.33 5.04 0.12
CA ILE A 89 -10.62 5.68 1.41
C ILE A 89 -9.66 6.85 1.66
N PRO A 90 -10.10 7.90 2.36
CA PRO A 90 -9.16 8.88 2.90
C PRO A 90 -8.27 8.22 3.94
N LEU A 91 -7.05 8.74 4.13
CA LEU A 91 -6.16 8.28 5.20
C LEU A 91 -6.82 8.56 6.57
N PRO A 92 -7.07 7.52 7.39
CA PRO A 92 -7.64 7.73 8.71
C PRO A 92 -6.66 8.48 9.63
N PRO A 93 -7.18 9.33 10.54
CA PRO A 93 -6.36 10.21 11.36
C PRO A 93 -5.51 9.48 12.42
N ASP A 94 -5.98 8.31 12.87
CA ASP A 94 -5.37 7.53 13.95
C ASP A 94 -5.66 6.03 13.80
N LYS A 95 -5.03 5.22 14.67
CA LYS A 95 -5.14 3.75 14.67
C LYS A 95 -6.55 3.25 14.95
N SER A 96 -7.30 3.90 15.85
CA SER A 96 -8.68 3.50 16.14
C SER A 96 -9.59 3.71 14.93
N SER A 97 -9.43 4.83 14.23
CA SER A 97 -10.16 5.15 13.00
C SER A 97 -9.72 4.24 11.86
N TRP A 98 -8.44 3.87 11.81
CA TRP A 98 -7.91 2.89 10.87
C TRP A 98 -8.61 1.54 11.05
N ALA A 99 -8.57 0.95 12.25
CA ALA A 99 -9.23 -0.33 12.53
C ALA A 99 -10.73 -0.30 12.22
N ALA A 100 -11.45 0.73 12.68
CA ALA A 100 -12.89 0.88 12.42
C ALA A 100 -13.22 1.01 10.92
N THR A 101 -12.37 1.71 10.15
CA THR A 101 -12.55 1.85 8.70
C THR A 101 -12.35 0.51 8.01
N LEU A 102 -11.30 -0.23 8.37
CA LEU A 102 -11.04 -1.56 7.82
C LEU A 102 -12.20 -2.52 8.10
N ASP A 103 -12.70 -2.57 9.34
CA ASP A 103 -13.83 -3.42 9.74
C ASP A 103 -15.12 -3.05 8.98
N THR A 104 -15.37 -1.76 8.78
CA THR A 104 -16.54 -1.27 8.03
C THR A 104 -16.49 -1.74 6.58
N HIS A 105 -15.32 -1.62 5.93
CA HIS A 105 -15.17 -2.04 4.54
C HIS A 105 -15.15 -3.56 4.39
N GLU A 106 -14.55 -4.30 5.33
CA GLU A 106 -14.60 -5.76 5.36
C GLU A 106 -16.04 -6.24 5.50
N SER A 107 -16.82 -5.64 6.41
CA SER A 107 -18.25 -5.95 6.61
C SER A 107 -19.12 -5.59 5.40
N ALA A 108 -18.71 -4.59 4.61
CA ALA A 108 -19.35 -4.22 3.36
C ALA A 108 -18.98 -5.13 2.18
N GLY A 109 -18.11 -6.13 2.39
CA GLY A 109 -17.70 -7.10 1.38
C GLY A 109 -16.51 -6.65 0.52
N ALA A 110 -15.81 -5.58 0.90
CA ALA A 110 -14.58 -5.18 0.22
C ALA A 110 -13.46 -6.20 0.49
N THR A 111 -12.72 -6.54 -0.56
CA THR A 111 -11.51 -7.37 -0.48
C THR A 111 -10.30 -6.57 -0.02
N GLY A 112 -10.31 -5.26 -0.32
CA GLY A 112 -9.21 -4.36 0.02
C GLY A 112 -9.62 -2.90 0.04
N VAL A 113 -8.77 -2.07 0.64
CA VAL A 113 -8.86 -0.61 0.58
C VAL A 113 -7.66 -0.03 -0.16
N ILE A 114 -7.88 1.09 -0.84
CA ILE A 114 -6.85 1.87 -1.51
C ILE A 114 -6.69 3.19 -0.77
N VAL A 115 -5.45 3.50 -0.37
CA VAL A 115 -5.12 4.72 0.37
C VAL A 115 -4.04 5.49 -0.38
N ALA A 116 -4.15 6.81 -0.43
CA ALA A 116 -3.07 7.65 -0.92
C ALA A 116 -1.85 7.58 0.02
N TRP A 117 -0.65 7.65 -0.54
CA TRP A 117 0.59 7.65 0.21
C TRP A 117 0.67 8.83 1.20
N ASP A 118 1.03 8.50 2.43
CA ASP A 118 1.40 9.42 3.51
C ASP A 118 2.41 8.68 4.40
N PRO A 119 3.49 9.33 4.88
CA PRO A 119 4.48 8.68 5.73
C PRO A 119 3.91 7.96 6.96
N ARG A 120 2.80 8.48 7.53
CA ARG A 120 2.11 7.88 8.69
C ARG A 120 1.51 6.50 8.37
N LEU A 121 1.29 6.19 7.10
CA LEU A 121 0.72 4.91 6.68
C LEU A 121 1.62 3.73 7.06
N ILE A 122 2.95 3.90 7.04
CA ILE A 122 3.87 2.83 7.46
C ILE A 122 3.59 2.43 8.91
N ASP A 123 3.38 3.40 9.80
CA ASP A 123 3.13 3.16 11.22
C ASP A 123 1.76 2.52 11.44
N LEU A 124 0.74 2.94 10.69
CA LEU A 124 -0.60 2.34 10.73
C LEU A 124 -0.60 0.88 10.25
N LEU A 125 0.18 0.56 9.21
CA LEU A 125 0.30 -0.79 8.66
C LEU A 125 1.08 -1.73 9.60
N ARG A 126 2.17 -1.25 10.21
CA ARG A 126 2.99 -2.06 11.12
C ARG A 126 2.30 -2.40 12.43
N ASN A 127 1.43 -1.52 12.92
CA ASN A 127 0.73 -1.71 14.19
C ASN A 127 -0.72 -1.24 14.06
N PRO A 128 -1.59 -2.09 13.49
CA PRO A 128 -2.99 -1.74 13.20
C PRO A 128 -3.88 -1.70 14.44
N GLU A 129 -3.44 -2.28 15.56
CA GLU A 129 -4.19 -2.30 16.80
C GLU A 129 -3.99 -1.00 17.59
N ALA A 130 -5.06 -0.53 18.25
CA ALA A 130 -4.95 0.56 19.22
C ALA A 130 -4.05 0.11 20.38
N ASP A 131 -3.22 1.01 20.88
CA ASP A 131 -2.24 0.72 21.94
C ASP A 131 -3.01 0.38 23.24
N ASP A 132 -3.28 -0.91 23.47
CA ASP A 132 -4.06 -1.41 24.61
C ASP A 132 -3.18 -1.46 25.88
N ARG A 133 -2.71 -0.28 26.31
CA ARG A 133 -1.88 -0.10 27.51
C ARG A 133 -2.69 -0.06 28.81
N GLY A 134 -3.75 -0.85 28.90
CA GLY A 134 -4.52 -1.03 30.13
C GLY A 134 -3.70 -1.71 31.25
N ASP A 135 -2.64 -2.43 30.87
CA ASP A 135 -1.74 -3.15 31.76
C ASP A 135 -0.78 -2.24 32.57
N LEU A 136 -0.48 -1.03 32.08
CA LEU A 136 0.42 -0.07 32.74
C LEU A 136 -0.22 0.70 33.90
N SER A 137 -1.50 0.47 34.22
CA SER A 137 -2.18 1.13 35.34
C SER A 137 -2.03 0.41 36.70
N MET A 138 -1.27 -0.69 36.80
CA MET A 138 -1.16 -1.47 38.05
C MET A 138 0.09 -1.21 38.91
N SER A 139 0.99 -0.30 38.52
CA SER A 139 2.26 -0.09 39.26
C SER A 139 2.39 1.28 39.94
N THR A 140 1.34 1.73 40.61
CA THR A 140 1.47 2.72 41.70
C THR A 140 0.74 2.17 42.93
N GLY A 141 1.37 1.18 43.56
CA GLY A 141 1.04 0.70 44.91
C GLY A 141 2.12 1.12 45.88
#